data_AF-A0A7C5KYM7-F1
#
_entry.id   AF-A0A7C5KYM7-F1
#
_cell.length_a   1.000
_cell.length_b   1.000
_cell.length_c   1.000
_cell.angle_alpha   90.00
_cell.angle_beta   90.00
_cell.angle_gamma   90.00
#
_symmetry.space_group_name_H-M   'P 1'
#
loop_
_entity.id
_entity.type
_entity.pdbx_description
1 polymer ?
#
loop_
_entity_poly.entity_id
_entity_poly.type
_entity_poly.pdbx_seq_one_letter_code
_entity_poly.pdbx_strand_id
1 'polypeptide(L)'
;GGFGGFDLYVSYKTPSGWSTPENLGDGVNTPGDEISPFLLGNVLYFASDWHLGFGGYDLFKATLTGRSFGQVENLGPGVNSPRDDYGLVFSEELGRGYIYSNRVGGEGFEDIYRLTEAAGNLVIRVFNASNGEALPDAVIDMGACGMGTFTTNLSGTYSMRIKPGFTCNIVVRKDGYVPYSFNLTSLVQGQGREVEVKLRKVDEQFMGFVADAQTGLPLDNVYVRAVNQATGDGMEATSDLRGQYALALAPNASYLLRYSRAGYLDVSKVVRTSSLQQRDLGVVKLVSTSAAAARPDEYNVVSNSWKDPSAKSDVPDSYNAEALGPKVVPSGYAVQLAAFKKGKKFDLASFKALEEVGTVYVYEEKGMEKVRVGTYSSVEEAKYALRKAHDAGYRSAFIIKQKKEVVVQPAAPPSKTPEAYNAESAQQPKTPLKSGKTESMESLPQKSYFVQLAAYRNPQNFDQKKVIDIGVVEQRKRGDLTIMLLSGYADLLQAKKAMQEARKRGFKGAYLVMEKDGKLVRVN
;
A
#
# COMPACT_ATOMS: atom_id res chain seq x y z
N GLY A 1 17.99 -43.72 -21.54
CA GLY A 1 18.00 -44.10 -20.12
C GLY A 1 16.61 -44.54 -19.73
N GLY A 2 16.31 -44.64 -18.44
CA GLY A 2 15.03 -45.09 -17.90
C GLY A 2 13.80 -44.22 -18.24
N PHE A 3 13.97 -42.98 -18.73
CA PHE A 3 12.85 -42.10 -19.15
C PHE A 3 12.89 -41.69 -20.63
N GLY A 4 14.08 -41.41 -21.19
CA GLY A 4 14.22 -40.97 -22.57
C GLY A 4 15.58 -41.28 -23.16
N GLY A 5 16.12 -40.35 -23.94
CA GLY A 5 17.44 -40.42 -24.55
C GLY A 5 18.55 -40.46 -23.49
N PHE A 6 19.28 -39.36 -23.30
CA PHE A 6 20.22 -39.20 -22.19
C PHE A 6 19.48 -38.78 -20.92
N ASP A 7 19.76 -39.48 -19.82
CA ASP A 7 19.17 -39.16 -18.52
C ASP A 7 20.27 -38.78 -17.52
N LEU A 8 19.91 -37.96 -16.54
CA LEU A 8 20.74 -37.64 -15.38
C LEU A 8 20.50 -38.63 -14.23
N TYR A 9 21.60 -38.96 -13.54
CA TYR A 9 21.64 -39.82 -12.36
C TYR A 9 22.43 -39.13 -11.23
N VAL A 10 22.13 -39.47 -9.99
CA VAL A 10 22.85 -39.02 -8.78
C VAL A 10 23.50 -40.19 -8.07
N SER A 11 24.70 -39.98 -7.53
CA SER A 11 25.34 -40.90 -6.58
C SER A 11 25.77 -40.12 -5.34
N TYR A 12 25.55 -40.71 -4.18
CA TYR A 12 25.85 -40.09 -2.90
C TYR A 12 27.21 -40.58 -2.37
N LYS A 13 28.04 -39.66 -1.89
CA LYS A 13 29.30 -40.02 -1.23
C LYS A 13 28.99 -40.52 0.19
N THR A 14 29.25 -41.80 0.44
CA THR A 14 29.10 -42.45 1.75
C THR A 14 30.47 -42.76 2.35
N PRO A 15 30.57 -43.11 3.65
CA PRO A 15 31.83 -43.56 4.24
C PRO A 15 32.47 -44.76 3.53
N SER A 16 31.66 -45.61 2.89
CA SER A 16 32.09 -46.80 2.15
C SER A 16 32.37 -46.55 0.66
N GLY A 17 32.28 -45.30 0.19
CA GLY A 17 32.43 -44.96 -1.22
C GLY A 17 31.16 -44.35 -1.82
N TRP A 18 31.06 -44.32 -3.14
CA TRP A 18 29.88 -43.80 -3.84
C TRP A 18 28.74 -44.83 -3.81
N SER A 19 27.51 -44.37 -3.62
CA SER A 19 26.31 -45.21 -3.78
C SER A 19 26.14 -45.63 -5.23
N THR A 20 25.30 -46.64 -5.47
CA THR A 20 24.79 -46.93 -6.81
C THR A 20 24.08 -45.69 -7.37
N PRO A 21 24.26 -45.37 -8.68
CA PRO A 21 23.55 -44.26 -9.29
C PRO A 21 22.04 -44.43 -9.28
N GLU A 22 21.33 -43.39 -8.85
CA GLU A 22 19.87 -43.29 -8.81
C GLU A 22 19.40 -42.35 -9.93
N ASN A 23 18.42 -42.76 -10.73
CA ASN A 23 17.84 -41.91 -11.79
C ASN A 23 17.10 -40.72 -11.16
N LEU A 24 17.24 -39.52 -11.72
CA LEU A 24 16.62 -38.31 -11.16
C LEU A 24 15.09 -38.23 -11.30
N GLY A 25 14.47 -39.18 -12.00
CA GLY A 25 13.03 -39.27 -12.16
C GLY A 25 12.45 -38.29 -13.18
N ASP A 26 11.14 -38.37 -13.39
CA ASP A 26 10.36 -37.56 -14.35
C ASP A 26 10.27 -36.07 -14.00
N GLY A 27 10.73 -35.68 -12.82
CA GLY A 27 10.85 -34.28 -12.43
C GLY A 27 12.01 -33.56 -13.13
N VAL A 28 13.03 -34.29 -13.58
CA VAL A 28 14.20 -33.73 -14.30
C VAL A 28 14.34 -34.38 -15.66
N ASN A 29 14.35 -35.72 -15.69
CA ASN A 29 14.51 -36.49 -16.91
C ASN A 29 13.21 -36.50 -17.71
N THR A 30 13.33 -36.48 -19.03
CA THR A 30 12.22 -36.42 -19.97
C THR A 30 12.37 -37.51 -21.03
N PRO A 31 11.46 -37.61 -22.01
CA PRO A 31 11.69 -38.45 -23.18
C PRO A 31 12.86 -37.99 -24.07
N GLY A 32 13.36 -36.76 -23.91
CA GLY A 32 14.49 -36.21 -24.66
C GLY A 32 15.84 -36.51 -24.00
N ASP A 33 16.80 -35.61 -24.24
CA ASP A 33 18.15 -35.68 -23.74
C ASP A 33 18.40 -34.63 -22.65
N GLU A 34 18.68 -35.09 -21.43
CA GLU A 34 19.21 -34.26 -20.35
C GLU A 34 20.73 -34.46 -20.19
N ILE A 35 21.48 -33.38 -20.40
CA ILE A 35 22.95 -33.43 -20.44
C ILE A 35 23.60 -32.32 -19.62
N SER A 36 24.92 -32.42 -19.47
CA SER A 36 25.78 -31.40 -18.88
C SER A 36 25.35 -30.90 -17.49
N PRO A 37 25.18 -31.81 -16.51
CA PRO A 37 24.77 -31.43 -15.17
C PRO A 37 25.86 -30.64 -14.44
N PHE A 38 25.45 -29.60 -13.73
CA PHE A 38 26.28 -28.81 -12.83
C PHE A 38 25.51 -28.52 -11.53
N LEU A 39 26.06 -28.96 -10.40
CA LEU A 39 25.44 -28.77 -9.09
C LEU A 39 26.13 -27.63 -8.33
N LEU A 40 25.37 -26.60 -7.96
CA LEU A 40 25.82 -25.48 -7.14
C LEU A 40 24.94 -25.37 -5.89
N GLY A 41 25.52 -25.67 -4.73
CA GLY A 41 24.75 -25.82 -3.49
C GLY A 41 23.70 -26.93 -3.65
N ASN A 42 22.42 -26.56 -3.57
CA ASN A 42 21.30 -27.46 -3.80
C ASN A 42 20.59 -27.22 -5.15
N VAL A 43 21.17 -26.45 -6.06
CA VAL A 43 20.56 -26.16 -7.37
C VAL A 43 21.33 -26.93 -8.44
N LEU A 44 20.63 -27.84 -9.12
CA LEU A 44 21.13 -28.52 -10.31
C LEU A 44 20.83 -27.66 -11.52
N TYR A 45 21.85 -27.40 -12.33
CA TYR A 45 21.76 -26.83 -13.65
C TYR A 45 22.03 -27.94 -14.67
N PHE A 46 21.31 -27.94 -15.78
CA PHE A 46 21.48 -28.94 -16.83
C PHE A 46 20.94 -28.40 -18.15
N ALA A 47 21.28 -29.03 -19.27
CA ALA A 47 20.67 -28.74 -20.55
C ALA A 47 19.66 -29.82 -20.93
N SER A 48 18.59 -29.43 -21.63
CA SER A 48 17.58 -30.35 -22.15
C SER A 48 17.07 -29.89 -23.51
N ASP A 49 16.75 -30.83 -24.38
CA ASP A 49 16.10 -30.60 -25.68
C ASP A 49 14.58 -30.84 -25.68
N TRP A 50 14.02 -31.19 -24.53
CA TRP A 50 12.60 -31.49 -24.39
C TRP A 50 11.83 -30.36 -23.72
N HIS A 51 12.34 -29.87 -22.59
CA HIS A 51 11.66 -28.84 -21.79
C HIS A 51 11.37 -27.59 -22.62
N LEU A 52 10.27 -26.89 -22.33
CA LEU A 52 9.90 -25.69 -23.09
C LEU A 52 11.01 -24.63 -23.02
N GLY A 53 11.64 -24.35 -24.16
CA GLY A 53 12.81 -23.49 -24.28
C GLY A 53 12.80 -22.59 -25.52
N PHE A 54 13.97 -22.07 -25.87
CA PHE A 54 14.20 -21.13 -26.97
C PHE A 54 14.82 -21.79 -28.20
N GLY A 55 15.59 -22.86 -28.03
CA GLY A 55 16.44 -23.47 -29.05
C GLY A 55 16.29 -24.98 -29.14
N GLY A 56 17.36 -25.66 -29.59
CA GLY A 56 17.41 -27.12 -29.61
C GLY A 56 17.68 -27.65 -28.21
N TYR A 57 18.87 -27.36 -27.66
CA TYR A 57 19.14 -27.50 -26.21
C TYR A 57 19.05 -26.16 -25.49
N ASP A 58 18.40 -26.15 -24.33
CA ASP A 58 18.33 -25.00 -23.44
C ASP A 58 18.85 -25.34 -22.05
N LEU A 59 19.42 -24.37 -21.34
CA LEU A 59 19.81 -24.52 -19.94
C LEU A 59 18.63 -24.27 -18.99
N PHE A 60 18.49 -25.19 -18.04
CA PHE A 60 17.48 -25.18 -16.99
C PHE A 60 18.14 -25.30 -15.62
N LYS A 61 17.34 -25.03 -14.57
CA LYS A 61 17.70 -25.33 -13.19
C LYS A 61 16.56 -26.05 -12.46
N ALA A 62 16.92 -26.90 -11.50
CA ALA A 62 16.00 -27.53 -10.56
C ALA A 62 16.58 -27.50 -9.15
N THR A 63 15.76 -27.15 -8.16
CA THR A 63 16.21 -27.06 -6.76
C THR A 63 16.00 -28.39 -6.03
N LEU A 64 17.06 -28.98 -5.49
CA LEU A 64 17.02 -30.15 -4.64
C LEU A 64 16.34 -29.82 -3.31
N THR A 65 15.24 -30.53 -3.03
CA THR A 65 14.46 -30.42 -1.78
C THR A 65 14.40 -31.80 -1.14
N GLY A 66 15.20 -32.02 -0.09
CA GLY A 66 15.38 -33.36 0.47
C GLY A 66 16.13 -34.28 -0.49
N ARG A 67 15.46 -35.30 -1.04
CA ARG A 67 16.03 -36.23 -2.04
C ARG A 67 15.41 -36.10 -3.44
N SER A 68 14.52 -35.12 -3.64
CA SER A 68 13.83 -34.90 -4.93
C SER A 68 14.15 -33.51 -5.47
N PHE A 69 14.28 -33.40 -6.79
CA PHE A 69 14.36 -32.11 -7.46
C PHE A 69 12.96 -31.50 -7.61
N GLY A 70 12.87 -30.20 -7.35
CA GLY A 70 11.65 -29.41 -7.50
C GLY A 70 11.36 -29.07 -8.97
N GLN A 71 10.50 -28.07 -9.19
CA GLN A 71 10.12 -27.64 -10.52
C GLN A 71 11.35 -27.20 -11.36
N VAL A 72 11.41 -27.66 -12.61
CA VAL A 72 12.41 -27.25 -13.60
C VAL A 72 12.05 -25.85 -14.13
N GLU A 73 13.04 -24.95 -14.11
CA GLU A 73 12.92 -23.57 -14.57
C GLU A 73 13.92 -23.30 -15.70
N ASN A 74 13.47 -22.77 -16.83
CA ASN A 74 14.34 -22.29 -17.91
C ASN A 74 15.12 -21.04 -17.45
N LEU A 75 16.42 -20.95 -17.74
CA LEU A 75 17.27 -19.83 -17.31
C LEU A 75 17.00 -18.52 -18.06
N GLY A 76 16.19 -18.56 -19.11
CA GLY A 76 15.67 -17.39 -19.79
C GLY A 76 16.65 -16.74 -20.78
N PRO A 77 16.21 -15.64 -21.41
CA PRO A 77 16.99 -14.96 -22.44
C PRO A 77 18.26 -14.33 -21.85
N GLY A 78 19.36 -14.42 -22.58
CA GLY A 78 20.68 -13.94 -22.18
C GLY A 78 21.59 -15.03 -21.63
N VAL A 79 21.01 -16.10 -21.07
CA VAL A 79 21.69 -17.39 -20.91
C VAL A 79 21.37 -18.27 -22.11
N ASN A 80 20.07 -18.48 -22.38
CA ASN A 80 19.58 -19.23 -23.53
C ASN A 80 19.37 -18.35 -24.76
N SER A 81 19.38 -18.99 -25.91
CA SER A 81 19.33 -18.43 -27.25
C SER A 81 18.46 -19.30 -28.17
N PRO A 82 18.14 -18.86 -29.41
CA PRO A 82 17.39 -19.68 -30.38
C PRO A 82 18.16 -20.89 -30.95
N ARG A 83 19.20 -21.34 -30.25
CA ARG A 83 20.26 -22.26 -30.68
C ARG A 83 20.57 -23.19 -29.50
N ASP A 84 21.55 -24.06 -29.63
CA ASP A 84 21.90 -25.01 -28.57
C ASP A 84 22.77 -24.34 -27.51
N ASP A 85 22.34 -24.45 -26.25
CA ASP A 85 22.98 -23.88 -25.08
C ASP A 85 23.10 -24.94 -23.97
N TYR A 86 24.33 -25.18 -23.52
CA TYR A 86 24.64 -26.27 -22.60
C TYR A 86 25.93 -26.01 -21.81
N GLY A 87 26.21 -26.87 -20.81
CA GLY A 87 27.50 -26.84 -20.14
C GLY A 87 27.73 -25.75 -19.11
N LEU A 88 26.69 -25.32 -18.41
CA LEU A 88 26.84 -24.24 -17.45
C LEU A 88 27.81 -24.62 -16.33
N VAL A 89 28.79 -23.77 -16.10
CA VAL A 89 29.59 -23.72 -14.87
C VAL A 89 29.54 -22.30 -14.32
N PHE A 90 29.33 -22.13 -13.02
CA PHE A 90 29.16 -20.80 -12.43
C PHE A 90 29.82 -20.70 -11.05
N SER A 91 30.43 -19.54 -10.79
CA SER A 91 31.00 -19.16 -9.50
C SER A 91 30.20 -17.99 -8.92
N GLU A 92 29.52 -18.22 -7.80
CA GLU A 92 28.81 -17.17 -7.06
C GLU A 92 29.78 -16.12 -6.52
N GLU A 93 30.95 -16.54 -6.05
CA GLU A 93 31.99 -15.64 -5.52
C GLU A 93 32.45 -14.64 -6.58
N LEU A 94 32.73 -15.12 -7.79
CA LEU A 94 33.16 -14.27 -8.90
C LEU A 94 31.99 -13.57 -9.59
N GLY A 95 30.75 -14.04 -9.38
CA GLY A 95 29.57 -13.63 -10.14
C GLY A 95 29.76 -13.87 -11.64
N ARG A 96 30.43 -14.98 -12.02
CA ARG A 96 30.77 -15.31 -13.41
C ARG A 96 30.59 -16.79 -13.67
N GLY A 97 30.22 -17.11 -14.90
CA GLY A 97 30.15 -18.48 -15.38
C GLY A 97 30.52 -18.61 -16.84
N TYR A 98 30.45 -19.82 -17.33
CA TYR A 98 30.70 -20.17 -18.72
C TYR A 98 29.65 -21.16 -19.19
N ILE A 99 29.32 -21.07 -20.47
CA ILE A 99 28.49 -22.02 -21.21
C ILE A 99 29.17 -22.25 -22.55
N TYR A 100 28.84 -23.35 -23.24
CA TYR A 100 29.15 -23.49 -24.65
C TYR A 100 27.85 -23.42 -25.47
N SER A 101 27.93 -22.87 -26.68
CA SER A 101 26.75 -22.58 -27.49
C SER A 101 27.09 -22.47 -28.97
N ASN A 102 26.15 -22.87 -29.84
CA ASN A 102 26.21 -22.63 -31.28
C ASN A 102 25.40 -21.39 -31.71
N ARG A 103 25.22 -20.43 -30.80
CA ARG A 103 24.53 -19.16 -31.08
C ARG A 103 25.18 -18.36 -32.21
N VAL A 104 24.34 -17.60 -32.90
CA VAL A 104 24.78 -16.75 -34.03
C VAL A 104 25.73 -15.65 -33.54
N GLY A 105 26.82 -15.45 -34.28
CA GLY A 105 27.82 -14.42 -33.99
C GLY A 105 29.05 -14.91 -33.23
N GLY A 106 29.19 -16.23 -33.09
CA GLY A 106 30.42 -16.89 -32.64
C GLY A 106 31.51 -17.00 -33.71
N GLU A 107 32.68 -17.47 -33.30
CA GLU A 107 33.87 -17.71 -34.14
C GLU A 107 33.92 -19.16 -34.67
N GLY A 108 33.05 -20.06 -34.18
CA GLY A 108 33.02 -21.48 -34.54
C GLY A 108 31.62 -22.11 -34.51
N PHE A 109 31.57 -23.45 -34.60
CA PHE A 109 30.32 -24.21 -34.50
C PHE A 109 29.81 -24.30 -33.07
N GLU A 110 30.71 -24.41 -32.08
CA GLU A 110 30.39 -24.37 -30.65
C GLU A 110 31.44 -23.52 -29.95
N ASP A 111 31.04 -22.37 -29.40
CA ASP A 111 31.95 -21.44 -28.73
C ASP A 111 31.68 -21.36 -27.24
N ILE A 112 32.71 -21.01 -26.47
CA ILE A 112 32.59 -20.77 -25.03
C ILE A 112 32.21 -19.31 -24.78
N TYR A 113 31.06 -19.10 -24.15
CA TYR A 113 30.57 -17.78 -23.76
C TYR A 113 30.71 -17.57 -22.26
N ARG A 114 31.12 -16.38 -21.87
CA ARG A 114 31.19 -15.97 -20.46
C ARG A 114 29.86 -15.35 -20.02
N LEU A 115 29.25 -15.93 -19.00
CA LEU A 115 28.14 -15.35 -18.26
C LEU A 115 28.67 -14.43 -17.15
N THR A 116 28.03 -13.28 -16.97
CA THR A 116 28.29 -12.40 -15.82
C THR A 116 26.97 -12.21 -15.09
N GLU A 117 26.97 -12.43 -13.79
CA GLU A 117 25.82 -12.11 -12.95
C GLU A 117 25.60 -10.61 -13.02
N ALA A 118 24.48 -10.22 -13.61
CA ALA A 118 24.03 -8.86 -13.53
C ALA A 118 23.70 -8.57 -12.06
N ALA A 119 24.62 -7.95 -11.31
CA ALA A 119 24.39 -7.48 -9.95
C ALA A 119 25.02 -6.10 -9.82
N GLY A 120 24.25 -5.15 -9.28
CA GLY A 120 24.70 -3.80 -9.00
C GLY A 120 25.26 -3.68 -7.59
N ASN A 121 26.08 -2.66 -7.33
CA ASN A 121 26.51 -2.32 -5.98
C ASN A 121 25.53 -1.31 -5.36
N LEU A 122 24.91 -1.65 -4.24
CA LEU A 122 24.18 -0.71 -3.40
C LEU A 122 25.14 -0.09 -2.40
N VAL A 123 25.17 1.23 -2.32
CA VAL A 123 25.88 2.00 -1.29
C VAL A 123 24.86 2.85 -0.54
N ILE A 124 24.79 2.70 0.78
CA ILE A 124 23.98 3.54 1.67
C ILE A 124 24.92 4.36 2.52
N ARG A 125 24.76 5.69 2.49
CA ARG A 125 25.49 6.62 3.35
C ARG A 125 24.55 7.29 4.31
N VAL A 126 24.91 7.30 5.59
CA VAL A 126 24.08 7.83 6.67
C VAL A 126 24.81 8.99 7.34
N PHE A 127 24.16 10.14 7.38
CA PHE A 127 24.68 11.38 7.94
C PHE A 127 23.71 11.97 8.96
N ASN A 128 24.25 12.78 9.87
CA ASN A 128 23.45 13.67 10.69
C ASN A 128 22.96 14.85 9.83
N ALA A 129 21.66 15.09 9.84
CA ALA A 129 21.03 16.12 9.05
C ALA A 129 21.44 17.56 9.45
N SER A 130 21.84 17.79 10.70
CA SER A 130 22.12 19.15 11.20
C SER A 130 23.53 19.63 10.90
N ASN A 131 24.52 18.75 10.95
CA ASN A 131 25.93 19.10 10.77
C ASN A 131 26.63 18.33 9.63
N GLY A 132 25.96 17.37 9.00
CA GLY A 132 26.51 16.59 7.90
C GLY A 132 27.53 15.52 8.32
N GLU A 133 27.75 15.33 9.63
CA GLU A 133 28.69 14.31 10.12
C GLU A 133 28.23 12.90 9.75
N ALA A 134 29.16 12.04 9.36
CA ALA A 134 28.88 10.64 9.11
C ALA A 134 28.42 9.94 10.39
N LEU A 135 27.41 9.06 10.27
CA LEU A 135 26.87 8.31 11.41
C LEU A 135 27.36 6.87 11.36
N PRO A 136 28.43 6.52 12.11
CA PRO A 136 28.86 5.14 12.27
C PRO A 136 27.87 4.36 13.14
N ASP A 137 27.85 3.05 12.96
CA ASP A 137 26.98 2.11 13.68
C ASP A 137 25.48 2.49 13.61
N ALA A 138 25.07 3.13 12.50
CA ALA A 138 23.66 3.29 12.17
C ALA A 138 23.16 1.95 11.65
N VAL A 139 22.05 1.48 12.21
CA VAL A 139 21.43 0.20 11.87
C VAL A 139 20.64 0.34 10.58
N ILE A 140 20.99 -0.47 9.58
CA ILE A 140 20.26 -0.65 8.33
C ILE A 140 19.42 -1.92 8.46
N ASP A 141 18.13 -1.76 8.75
CA ASP A 141 17.17 -2.86 8.87
C ASP A 141 16.57 -3.20 7.50
N MET A 142 16.89 -4.40 7.02
CA MET A 142 16.36 -5.01 5.80
C MET A 142 15.56 -6.29 6.13
N GLY A 143 15.04 -6.40 7.35
CA GLY A 143 14.25 -7.55 7.82
C GLY A 143 12.98 -7.77 7.00
N ALA A 144 12.37 -6.70 6.48
CA ALA A 144 11.23 -6.78 5.55
C ALA A 144 11.53 -7.57 4.27
N CYS A 145 12.82 -7.82 4.00
CA CYS A 145 13.35 -8.41 2.77
C CYS A 145 14.10 -9.72 3.07
N GLY A 146 14.03 -10.22 4.31
CA GLY A 146 14.62 -11.49 4.74
C GLY A 146 16.13 -11.47 5.00
N MET A 147 16.78 -10.30 5.03
CA MET A 147 18.25 -10.19 5.14
C MET A 147 18.75 -9.78 6.53
N GLY A 148 17.86 -9.36 7.44
CA GLY A 148 18.22 -8.95 8.80
C GLY A 148 18.72 -7.51 8.89
N THR A 149 19.59 -7.23 9.85
CA THR A 149 20.11 -5.89 10.17
C THR A 149 21.60 -5.79 9.96
N PHE A 150 22.05 -4.68 9.40
CA PHE A 150 23.46 -4.36 9.18
C PHE A 150 23.82 -3.03 9.84
N THR A 151 25.11 -2.69 9.90
CA THR A 151 25.57 -1.41 10.46
C THR A 151 26.48 -0.68 9.50
N THR A 152 26.44 0.66 9.55
CA THR A 152 27.40 1.51 8.84
C THR A 152 28.78 1.48 9.49
N ASN A 153 29.83 1.62 8.68
CA ASN A 153 31.21 1.73 9.14
C ASN A 153 31.54 3.14 9.70
N LEU A 154 32.82 3.38 10.04
CA LEU A 154 33.31 4.67 10.57
C LEU A 154 33.04 5.88 9.65
N SER A 155 32.87 5.68 8.35
CA SER A 155 32.51 6.74 7.39
C SER A 155 31.00 6.82 7.13
N GLY A 156 30.19 6.20 7.99
CA GLY A 156 28.72 6.20 7.88
C GLY A 156 28.22 5.43 6.65
N THR A 157 29.02 4.51 6.10
CA THR A 157 28.72 3.83 4.84
C THR A 157 28.44 2.33 5.07
N TYR A 158 27.45 1.81 4.35
CA TYR A 158 27.18 0.38 4.19
C TYR A 158 27.09 0.03 2.70
N SER A 159 27.68 -1.08 2.28
CA SER A 159 27.70 -1.50 0.86
C SER A 159 27.35 -2.98 0.72
N MET A 160 26.58 -3.32 -0.32
CA MET A 160 26.26 -4.71 -0.66
C MET A 160 25.99 -4.89 -2.16
N ARG A 161 26.03 -6.12 -2.65
CA ARG A 161 25.59 -6.45 -4.02
C ARG A 161 24.08 -6.68 -4.04
N ILE A 162 23.40 -6.12 -5.03
CA ILE A 162 21.95 -6.27 -5.26
C ILE A 162 21.70 -6.85 -6.65
N LYS A 163 20.82 -7.85 -6.73
CA LYS A 163 20.39 -8.43 -8.02
C LYS A 163 19.29 -7.56 -8.66
N PRO A 164 19.15 -7.57 -9.99
CA PRO A 164 18.08 -6.90 -10.71
C PRO A 164 16.71 -7.35 -10.20
N GLY A 165 15.79 -6.40 -10.08
CA GLY A 165 14.48 -6.63 -9.47
C GLY A 165 14.48 -6.70 -7.95
N PHE A 166 15.61 -6.51 -7.26
CA PHE A 166 15.64 -6.41 -5.80
C PHE A 166 14.74 -5.24 -5.34
N THR A 167 13.76 -5.55 -4.51
CA THR A 167 12.83 -4.57 -3.93
C THR A 167 12.81 -4.74 -2.41
N CYS A 168 12.93 -3.65 -1.67
CA CYS A 168 13.06 -3.71 -0.22
C CYS A 168 12.60 -2.42 0.45
N ASN A 169 11.81 -2.51 1.52
CA ASN A 169 11.60 -1.40 2.44
C ASN A 169 12.72 -1.43 3.48
N ILE A 170 13.57 -0.40 3.46
CA ILE A 170 14.74 -0.30 4.33
C ILE A 170 14.44 0.74 5.42
N VAL A 171 14.69 0.38 6.68
CA VAL A 171 14.57 1.28 7.83
C VAL A 171 15.96 1.53 8.42
N VAL A 172 16.35 2.79 8.49
CA VAL A 172 17.62 3.24 9.07
C VAL A 172 17.37 3.78 10.47
N ARG A 173 18.09 3.26 11.47
CA ARG A 173 17.98 3.65 12.89
C ARG A 173 19.33 4.01 13.49
N LYS A 174 19.35 4.93 14.44
CA LYS A 174 20.49 5.22 15.30
C LYS A 174 19.96 5.74 16.63
N ASP A 175 20.55 5.30 17.75
CA ASP A 175 20.15 5.77 19.07
C ASP A 175 20.28 7.29 19.18
N GLY A 176 19.24 7.92 19.73
CA GLY A 176 19.15 9.38 19.78
C GLY A 176 18.71 10.04 18.48
N TYR A 177 18.36 9.28 17.43
CA TYR A 177 17.86 9.80 16.15
C TYR A 177 16.46 9.27 15.81
N VAL A 178 15.69 10.07 15.09
CA VAL A 178 14.42 9.65 14.50
C VAL A 178 14.70 8.69 13.34
N PRO A 179 14.11 7.47 13.32
CA PRO A 179 14.27 6.52 12.22
C PRO A 179 13.85 7.08 10.86
N TYR A 180 14.52 6.64 9.80
CA TYR A 180 14.19 6.99 8.42
C TYR A 180 13.91 5.74 7.59
N SER A 181 12.82 5.72 6.82
CA SER A 181 12.45 4.57 5.99
C SER A 181 12.33 4.95 4.51
N PHE A 182 12.83 4.11 3.61
CA PHE A 182 12.69 4.30 2.17
C PHE A 182 12.50 2.97 1.43
N ASN A 183 11.85 3.03 0.27
CA ASN A 183 11.74 1.86 -0.61
C ASN A 183 12.89 1.88 -1.63
N LEU A 184 13.64 0.79 -1.66
CA LEU A 184 14.66 0.51 -2.66
C LEU A 184 14.08 -0.40 -3.73
N THR A 185 14.29 -0.04 -4.99
CA THR A 185 14.11 -0.91 -6.15
C THR A 185 15.39 -0.82 -6.97
N SER A 186 16.09 -1.93 -7.18
CA SER A 186 17.24 -1.97 -8.07
C SER A 186 16.78 -1.70 -9.51
N LEU A 187 17.47 -0.83 -10.23
CA LEU A 187 17.21 -0.56 -11.65
C LEU A 187 18.21 -1.35 -12.50
N VAL A 188 17.70 -1.99 -13.57
CA VAL A 188 18.42 -2.61 -14.72
C VAL A 188 19.57 -3.58 -14.36
N GLN A 189 19.97 -4.44 -15.29
CA GLN A 189 21.11 -5.35 -15.11
C GLN A 189 22.41 -4.60 -14.79
N GLY A 190 22.98 -4.86 -13.62
CA GLY A 190 24.35 -4.45 -13.26
C GLY A 190 24.57 -2.99 -12.84
N GLN A 191 23.54 -2.13 -12.82
CA GLN A 191 23.72 -0.76 -12.34
C GLN A 191 23.74 -0.70 -10.82
N GLY A 192 24.82 -0.13 -10.27
CA GLY A 192 24.90 0.22 -8.86
C GLY A 192 23.94 1.37 -8.51
N ARG A 193 23.63 1.49 -7.22
CA ARG A 193 22.78 2.55 -6.68
C ARG A 193 23.40 3.10 -5.41
N GLU A 194 23.42 4.42 -5.30
CA GLU A 194 23.85 5.12 -4.10
C GLU A 194 22.66 5.84 -3.47
N VAL A 195 22.52 5.72 -2.15
CA VAL A 195 21.45 6.34 -1.37
C VAL A 195 22.06 7.09 -0.20
N GLU A 196 21.78 8.39 -0.15
CA GLU A 196 22.12 9.25 0.99
C GLU A 196 20.92 9.35 1.94
N VAL A 197 21.15 9.07 3.23
CA VAL A 197 20.16 9.14 4.30
C VAL A 197 20.63 10.14 5.34
N LYS A 198 19.78 11.12 5.66
CA LYS A 198 20.05 12.12 6.71
C LYS A 198 19.13 11.87 7.90
N LEU A 199 19.70 11.39 9.01
CA LEU A 199 18.98 11.19 10.26
C LEU A 199 19.00 12.45 11.11
N ARG A 200 17.93 12.67 11.87
CA ARG A 200 17.77 13.84 12.75
C ARG A 200 17.76 13.43 14.20
N LYS A 201 18.49 14.14 15.06
CA LYS A 201 18.49 13.84 16.50
C LYS A 201 17.15 14.15 17.15
N VAL A 202 16.82 13.40 18.21
CA VAL A 202 15.57 13.54 18.98
C VAL A 202 15.59 14.79 19.87
N ASP A 203 16.72 15.14 20.47
CA ASP A 203 16.92 16.34 21.28
C ASP A 203 17.04 17.64 20.46
N GLU A 204 17.07 17.50 19.14
CA GLU A 204 17.12 18.58 18.17
C GLU A 204 15.72 18.97 17.62
N GLN A 205 14.65 18.46 18.21
CA GLN A 205 13.28 18.72 17.78
C GLN A 205 12.83 20.16 18.07
N PHE A 206 11.96 20.66 17.20
CA PHE A 206 11.26 21.92 17.37
C PHE A 206 9.99 21.68 18.18
N MET A 207 9.88 22.36 19.31
CA MET A 207 8.78 22.20 20.25
C MET A 207 7.68 23.20 19.94
N GLY A 208 6.42 22.81 20.09
CA GLY A 208 5.32 23.75 20.03
C GLY A 208 4.20 23.37 20.98
N PHE A 209 3.26 24.28 21.14
CA PHE A 209 2.13 24.12 22.05
C PHE A 209 0.81 24.44 21.34
N VAL A 210 -0.23 23.68 21.65
CA VAL A 210 -1.58 23.90 21.14
C VAL A 210 -2.57 24.07 22.28
N ALA A 211 -3.47 25.04 22.14
CA ALA A 211 -4.45 25.37 23.15
C ALA A 211 -5.79 25.75 22.53
N ASP A 212 -6.84 25.66 23.33
CA ASP A 212 -8.16 26.15 22.99
C ASP A 212 -8.17 27.69 23.00
N ALA A 213 -8.71 28.30 21.95
CA ALA A 213 -8.69 29.75 21.80
C ALA A 213 -9.55 30.48 22.84
N GLN A 214 -10.64 29.86 23.33
CA GLN A 214 -11.53 30.46 24.32
C GLN A 214 -11.03 30.24 25.74
N THR A 215 -10.73 28.99 26.08
CA THR A 215 -10.43 28.60 27.46
C THR A 215 -8.95 28.75 27.79
N GLY A 216 -8.07 28.77 26.78
CA GLY A 216 -6.62 28.74 26.96
C GLY A 216 -6.09 27.39 27.45
N LEU A 217 -6.96 26.38 27.63
CA LEU A 217 -6.56 25.06 28.09
C LEU A 217 -5.76 24.32 27.00
N PRO A 218 -4.77 23.49 27.39
CA PRO A 218 -4.01 22.70 26.43
C PRO A 218 -4.91 21.73 25.66
N LEU A 219 -4.59 21.51 24.39
CA LEU A 219 -5.31 20.55 23.54
C LEU A 219 -4.45 19.34 23.22
N ASP A 220 -4.88 18.17 23.69
CA ASP A 220 -4.32 16.89 23.31
C ASP A 220 -4.85 16.41 21.96
N ASN A 221 -4.18 15.44 21.34
CA ASN A 221 -4.63 14.81 20.10
C ASN A 221 -4.86 15.80 18.93
N VAL A 222 -4.14 16.94 18.93
CA VAL A 222 -4.06 17.80 17.74
C VAL A 222 -3.04 17.21 16.81
N TYR A 223 -3.49 16.83 15.61
CA TYR A 223 -2.62 16.37 14.55
C TYR A 223 -1.90 17.55 13.91
N VAL A 224 -0.56 17.49 13.89
CA VAL A 224 0.30 18.54 13.34
C VAL A 224 1.10 17.98 12.18
N ARG A 225 0.92 18.53 10.99
CA ARG A 225 1.66 18.14 9.78
C ARG A 225 2.50 19.30 9.26
N ALA A 226 3.81 19.14 9.22
CA ALA A 226 4.75 20.08 8.64
C ALA A 226 5.23 19.59 7.27
N VAL A 227 5.11 20.42 6.24
CA VAL A 227 5.60 20.10 4.89
C VAL A 227 6.72 21.07 4.52
N ASN A 228 7.90 20.54 4.18
CA ASN A 228 9.02 21.33 3.70
C ASN A 228 8.64 21.97 2.35
N GLN A 229 8.74 23.30 2.25
CA GLN A 229 8.29 24.02 1.06
C GLN A 229 9.22 23.84 -0.16
N ALA A 230 10.46 23.41 0.04
CA ALA A 230 11.41 23.15 -1.04
C ALA A 230 11.36 21.71 -1.56
N THR A 231 11.32 20.72 -0.65
CA THR A 231 11.40 19.29 -1.02
C THR A 231 10.03 18.62 -1.10
N GLY A 232 9.01 19.18 -0.45
CA GLY A 232 7.71 18.52 -0.28
C GLY A 232 7.68 17.45 0.82
N ASP A 233 8.81 17.22 1.52
CA ASP A 233 8.88 16.21 2.57
C ASP A 233 7.97 16.58 3.76
N GLY A 234 7.16 15.61 4.19
CA GLY A 234 6.23 15.75 5.30
C GLY A 234 6.81 15.22 6.62
N MET A 235 6.41 15.85 7.71
CA MET A 235 6.63 15.38 9.08
C MET A 235 5.36 15.57 9.89
N GLU A 236 5.10 14.65 10.80
CA GLU A 236 3.84 14.58 11.52
C GLU A 236 4.10 14.38 13.00
N ALA A 237 3.26 14.98 13.82
CA ALA A 237 3.25 14.85 15.27
C ALA A 237 1.80 14.90 15.78
N THR A 238 1.60 14.48 17.01
CA THR A 238 0.32 14.62 17.71
C THR A 238 0.59 15.19 19.08
N SER A 239 -0.19 16.20 19.50
CA SER A 239 0.00 16.80 20.81
C SER A 239 -0.36 15.86 21.95
N ASP A 240 0.39 15.95 23.05
CA ASP A 240 0.15 15.19 24.28
C ASP A 240 -0.94 15.81 25.17
N LEU A 241 -1.19 15.21 26.34
CA LEU A 241 -2.16 15.70 27.34
C LEU A 241 -1.87 17.11 27.87
N ARG A 242 -0.64 17.60 27.69
CA ARG A 242 -0.23 18.96 28.05
C ARG A 242 -0.27 19.89 26.85
N GLY A 243 -0.80 19.48 25.70
CA GLY A 243 -0.84 20.26 24.48
C GLY A 243 0.52 20.46 23.81
N GLN A 244 1.55 19.72 24.22
CA GLN A 244 2.90 19.83 23.67
C GLN A 244 3.07 18.88 22.49
N TYR A 245 3.76 19.33 21.45
CA TYR A 245 4.16 18.50 20.32
C TYR A 245 5.59 18.83 19.89
N ALA A 246 6.23 17.89 19.20
CA ALA A 246 7.62 18.02 18.77
C ALA A 246 7.78 17.60 17.30
N LEU A 247 8.50 18.40 16.51
CA LEU A 247 8.76 18.15 15.09
C LEU A 247 10.26 18.22 14.80
N ALA A 248 10.84 17.20 14.20
CA ALA A 248 12.26 17.20 13.80
C ALA A 248 12.48 17.98 12.48
N LEU A 249 12.21 19.28 12.45
CA LEU A 249 12.37 20.10 11.24
C LEU A 249 13.85 20.32 10.88
N ALA A 250 14.16 20.42 9.58
CA ALA A 250 15.53 20.72 9.14
C ALA A 250 15.91 22.18 9.46
N PRO A 251 17.18 22.47 9.80
CA PRO A 251 17.64 23.84 10.00
C PRO A 251 17.61 24.63 8.69
N ASN A 252 17.45 25.95 8.79
CA ASN A 252 17.45 26.88 7.64
C ASN A 252 16.45 26.54 6.52
N ALA A 253 15.31 25.94 6.87
CA ALA A 253 14.27 25.55 5.94
C ALA A 253 12.92 26.19 6.28
N SER A 254 12.05 26.31 5.28
CA SER A 254 10.69 26.84 5.43
C SER A 254 9.67 25.70 5.38
N TYR A 255 8.73 25.69 6.33
CA TYR A 255 7.70 24.66 6.47
C TYR A 255 6.31 25.27 6.51
N LEU A 256 5.33 24.62 5.85
CA LEU A 256 3.90 24.84 6.08
C LEU A 256 3.42 23.86 7.14
N LEU A 257 3.10 24.34 8.34
CA LEU A 257 2.50 23.57 9.42
C LEU A 257 0.97 23.66 9.32
N ARG A 258 0.29 22.51 9.41
CA ARG A 258 -1.17 22.41 9.52
C ARG A 258 -1.55 21.70 10.80
N TYR A 259 -2.53 22.24 11.51
CA TYR A 259 -3.05 21.76 12.78
C TYR A 259 -4.50 21.34 12.57
N SER A 260 -4.85 20.12 12.95
CA SER A 260 -6.21 19.59 12.80
C SER A 260 -6.62 18.78 14.02
N ARG A 261 -7.84 19.01 14.49
CA ARG A 261 -8.47 18.26 15.59
C ARG A 261 -9.99 18.29 15.39
N ALA A 262 -10.64 17.16 15.59
CA ALA A 262 -12.10 17.08 15.48
C ALA A 262 -12.77 18.09 16.43
N GLY A 263 -13.78 18.80 15.95
CA GLY A 263 -14.47 19.86 16.70
C GLY A 263 -13.76 21.22 16.70
N TYR A 264 -12.64 21.37 16.01
CA TYR A 264 -11.89 22.62 15.88
C TYR A 264 -11.70 23.01 14.40
N LEU A 265 -11.52 24.30 14.15
CA LEU A 265 -11.12 24.80 12.83
C LEU A 265 -9.64 24.50 12.58
N ASP A 266 -9.33 23.98 11.38
CA ASP A 266 -7.96 23.76 10.96
C ASP A 266 -7.19 25.09 10.87
N VAL A 267 -5.96 25.09 11.37
CA VAL A 267 -5.06 26.25 11.32
C VAL A 267 -3.84 25.90 10.48
N SER A 268 -3.34 26.85 9.69
CA SER A 268 -2.09 26.70 8.95
C SER A 268 -1.14 27.86 9.22
N LYS A 269 0.16 27.58 9.38
CA LYS A 269 1.21 28.58 9.65
C LYS A 269 2.47 28.23 8.87
N VAL A 270 3.06 29.22 8.20
CA VAL A 270 4.40 29.06 7.62
C VAL A 270 5.44 29.41 8.68
N VAL A 271 6.46 28.57 8.82
CA VAL A 271 7.53 28.75 9.79
C VAL A 271 8.88 28.57 9.12
N ARG A 272 9.82 29.47 9.41
CA ARG A 272 11.23 29.35 8.98
C ARG A 272 12.07 28.93 10.17
N THR A 273 12.75 27.80 10.08
CA THR A 273 13.51 27.26 11.22
C THR A 273 14.71 28.13 11.57
N SER A 274 15.26 28.90 10.62
CA SER A 274 16.33 29.88 10.87
C SER A 274 15.91 31.06 11.74
N SER A 275 14.61 31.39 11.79
CA SER A 275 14.11 32.53 12.59
C SER A 275 13.66 32.14 13.99
N LEU A 276 13.69 30.85 14.35
CA LEU A 276 13.19 30.38 15.64
C LEU A 276 14.30 30.34 16.67
N GLN A 277 14.16 31.15 17.73
CA GLN A 277 15.03 31.05 18.89
C GLN A 277 14.70 29.77 19.68
N GLN A 278 15.74 29.09 20.15
CA GLN A 278 15.62 27.90 21.00
C GLN A 278 14.73 26.78 20.45
N ARG A 279 14.51 26.74 19.12
CA ARG A 279 13.67 25.75 18.43
C ARG A 279 12.20 25.77 18.88
N ASP A 280 11.71 26.92 19.32
CA ASP A 280 10.31 27.11 19.71
C ASP A 280 9.42 27.48 18.51
N LEU A 281 8.37 26.69 18.24
CA LEU A 281 7.34 26.92 17.22
C LEU A 281 6.22 27.85 17.71
N GLY A 282 6.21 28.13 19.01
CA GLY A 282 5.26 28.95 19.73
C GLY A 282 3.94 28.24 20.03
N VAL A 283 2.98 29.04 20.51
CA VAL A 283 1.62 28.59 20.83
C VAL A 283 0.70 28.79 19.64
N VAL A 284 -0.07 27.77 19.28
CA VAL A 284 -1.17 27.85 18.31
C VAL A 284 -2.48 27.64 19.03
N LYS A 285 -3.38 28.62 18.90
CA LYS A 285 -4.73 28.55 19.46
C LYS A 285 -5.71 28.06 18.40
N LEU A 286 -6.45 26.99 18.69
CA LEU A 286 -7.50 26.48 17.82
C LEU A 286 -8.86 26.95 18.32
N VAL A 287 -9.70 27.40 17.38
CA VAL A 287 -11.08 27.82 17.68
C VAL A 287 -12.01 26.63 17.50
N SER A 288 -12.83 26.33 18.49
CA SER A 288 -13.87 25.30 18.38
C SER A 288 -14.90 25.68 17.32
N THR A 289 -15.39 24.71 16.55
CA THR A 289 -16.38 24.95 15.48
C THR A 289 -17.70 25.51 16.04
N SER A 290 -18.07 25.11 17.25
CA SER A 290 -19.24 25.63 17.96
C SER A 290 -19.11 27.10 18.32
N ALA A 291 -17.96 27.54 18.81
CA ALA A 291 -17.74 28.94 19.15
C ALA A 291 -17.57 29.84 17.92
N ALA A 292 -16.94 29.33 16.85
CA ALA A 292 -16.92 30.02 15.57
C ALA A 292 -18.33 30.24 15.01
N ALA A 293 -19.22 29.25 15.17
CA ALA A 293 -20.63 29.37 14.79
C ALA A 293 -21.43 30.35 15.68
N ALA A 294 -21.03 30.51 16.95
CA ALA A 294 -21.70 31.41 17.89
C ALA A 294 -21.33 32.90 17.69
N ARG A 295 -20.16 33.18 17.10
CA ARG A 295 -19.66 34.56 16.87
C ARG A 295 -19.00 34.71 15.49
N PRO A 296 -19.79 34.59 14.41
CA PRO A 296 -19.25 34.63 13.05
C PRO A 296 -18.54 35.94 12.69
N ASP A 297 -18.91 37.05 13.32
CA ASP A 297 -18.31 38.38 13.07
C ASP A 297 -16.95 38.56 13.78
N GLU A 298 -16.72 37.85 14.89
CA GLU A 298 -15.47 37.93 15.69
C GLU A 298 -14.37 37.05 15.08
N TYR A 299 -14.77 35.92 14.50
CA TYR A 299 -13.86 34.97 13.84
C TYR A 299 -14.03 35.08 12.32
N ASN A 300 -13.80 36.28 11.78
CA ASN A 300 -13.76 36.54 10.35
C ASN A 300 -12.90 35.48 9.64
N VAL A 301 -13.54 34.50 8.99
CA VAL A 301 -12.86 33.48 8.17
C VAL A 301 -12.52 34.14 6.84
N VAL A 302 -11.57 35.08 6.87
CA VAL A 302 -10.95 35.62 5.67
C VAL A 302 -9.72 34.76 5.35
N SER A 303 -9.80 34.13 4.19
CA SER A 303 -8.70 33.59 3.42
C SER A 303 -7.52 34.58 3.37
N ASN A 304 -6.37 34.19 3.91
CA ASN A 304 -5.11 34.87 3.60
C ASN A 304 -4.73 34.57 2.14
N SER A 305 -5.18 35.41 1.22
CA SER A 305 -4.42 35.70 0.00
C SER A 305 -3.52 36.90 0.30
N TRP A 306 -2.21 36.68 0.20
CA TRP A 306 -1.20 37.73 0.10
C TRP A 306 -1.64 38.86 -0.86
N LYS A 307 -1.49 40.11 -0.44
CA LYS A 307 -1.40 41.28 -1.34
C LYS A 307 -0.10 42.03 -1.08
N ASP A 308 0.54 42.35 -2.18
CA ASP A 308 1.74 43.17 -2.38
C ASP A 308 1.71 44.49 -1.58
N PRO A 309 2.75 44.83 -0.79
CA PRO A 309 2.80 46.04 0.01
C PRO A 309 3.17 47.27 -0.82
N SER A 310 2.28 47.77 -1.67
CA SER A 310 2.30 49.17 -2.14
C SER A 310 0.99 49.63 -2.77
N ALA A 311 0.02 50.10 -1.98
CA ALA A 311 -0.99 51.09 -2.42
C ALA A 311 -1.79 51.62 -1.21
N LYS A 312 -2.03 52.94 -1.19
CA LYS A 312 -2.68 53.72 -0.12
C LYS A 312 -4.21 53.59 -0.14
N SER A 313 -4.83 54.01 0.98
CA SER A 313 -6.27 54.06 1.26
C SER A 313 -7.09 54.81 0.21
N ASP A 314 -8.36 54.45 0.05
CA ASP A 314 -9.55 55.31 0.17
C ASP A 314 -10.83 54.46 0.06
N VAL A 315 -11.86 54.79 0.84
CA VAL A 315 -13.22 54.17 0.90
C VAL A 315 -14.19 55.33 0.55
N PRO A 316 -15.25 55.21 -0.29
CA PRO A 316 -16.40 54.35 0.01
C PRO A 316 -17.27 53.78 -1.13
N ASP A 317 -18.05 52.79 -0.70
CA ASP A 317 -19.41 52.38 -1.08
C ASP A 317 -19.77 51.71 -2.41
N SER A 318 -20.52 50.63 -2.19
CA SER A 318 -21.38 49.86 -3.09
C SER A 318 -20.67 48.97 -4.12
N TYR A 319 -20.82 47.65 -3.97
CA TYR A 319 -21.81 46.89 -4.73
C TYR A 319 -21.85 45.43 -4.25
N ASN A 320 -23.07 44.90 -4.24
CA ASN A 320 -23.58 43.57 -3.87
C ASN A 320 -22.62 42.37 -3.93
N ALA A 321 -22.75 41.49 -2.93
CA ALA A 321 -22.25 40.11 -2.97
C ALA A 321 -23.40 39.11 -2.73
N GLU A 322 -24.22 38.91 -3.75
CA GLU A 322 -24.70 37.56 -4.06
C GLU A 322 -23.49 36.67 -4.37
N ALA A 323 -23.61 35.38 -4.04
CA ALA A 323 -22.67 34.28 -4.30
C ALA A 323 -21.40 34.22 -3.42
N LEU A 324 -21.54 33.61 -2.24
CA LEU A 324 -20.43 32.98 -1.53
C LEU A 324 -19.84 31.85 -2.38
N GLY A 325 -18.61 32.04 -2.84
CA GLY A 325 -17.84 31.04 -3.57
C GLY A 325 -17.37 29.86 -2.70
N PRO A 326 -16.94 28.75 -3.32
CA PRO A 326 -16.91 27.44 -2.67
C PRO A 326 -15.58 27.08 -1.94
N LYS A 327 -15.67 26.28 -0.86
CA LYS A 327 -14.54 25.86 0.00
C LYS A 327 -13.81 24.63 -0.58
N VAL A 328 -12.47 24.63 -0.52
CA VAL A 328 -11.57 23.60 -1.07
C VAL A 328 -11.27 22.51 -0.03
N VAL A 329 -11.46 21.24 -0.41
CA VAL A 329 -11.17 20.05 0.41
C VAL A 329 -9.91 19.31 -0.11
N PRO A 330 -8.92 18.96 0.74
CA PRO A 330 -7.64 18.37 0.30
C PRO A 330 -7.76 16.91 -0.22
N SER A 331 -6.74 16.45 -0.94
CA SER A 331 -6.62 15.06 -1.42
C SER A 331 -6.33 14.06 -0.28
N GLY A 332 -6.93 12.87 -0.33
CA GLY A 332 -6.91 11.88 0.77
C GLY A 332 -7.88 10.72 0.55
N TYR A 333 -8.37 10.10 1.63
CA TYR A 333 -9.47 9.13 1.62
C TYR A 333 -10.74 9.75 2.20
N ALA A 334 -11.91 9.34 1.74
CA ALA A 334 -13.19 9.75 2.29
C ALA A 334 -14.13 8.55 2.37
N VAL A 335 -15.16 8.62 3.22
CA VAL A 335 -16.21 7.60 3.21
C VAL A 335 -17.39 8.16 2.41
N GLN A 336 -17.72 7.52 1.28
CA GLN A 336 -18.89 7.88 0.50
C GLN A 336 -20.13 7.21 1.08
N LEU A 337 -21.11 8.03 1.46
CA LEU A 337 -22.32 7.62 2.17
C LEU A 337 -23.49 7.41 1.20
N ALA A 338 -23.63 8.29 0.20
CA ALA A 338 -24.72 8.25 -0.75
C ALA A 338 -24.37 8.91 -2.09
N ALA A 339 -25.19 8.64 -3.11
CA ALA A 339 -25.12 9.29 -4.41
C ALA A 339 -26.54 9.54 -4.96
N PHE A 340 -26.84 10.79 -5.29
CA PHE A 340 -28.14 11.21 -5.83
C PHE A 340 -27.99 11.80 -7.22
N LYS A 341 -29.02 11.68 -8.07
CA LYS A 341 -29.08 12.45 -9.32
C LYS A 341 -29.25 13.92 -8.95
N LYS A 342 -28.49 14.79 -9.61
CA LYS A 342 -28.52 16.24 -9.38
C LYS A 342 -29.95 16.79 -9.38
N GLY A 343 -30.31 17.55 -8.34
CA GLY A 343 -31.64 18.16 -8.19
C GLY A 343 -32.68 17.29 -7.47
N LYS A 344 -32.35 16.04 -7.09
CA LYS A 344 -33.20 15.25 -6.20
C LYS A 344 -33.06 15.82 -4.78
N LYS A 345 -34.17 16.26 -4.17
CA LYS A 345 -34.15 16.73 -2.77
C LYS A 345 -33.78 15.57 -1.84
N PHE A 346 -32.74 15.75 -1.03
CA PHE A 346 -32.35 14.85 0.07
C PHE A 346 -32.02 15.69 1.30
N ASP A 347 -32.28 15.14 2.48
CA ASP A 347 -32.03 15.83 3.73
C ASP A 347 -30.61 15.54 4.24
N LEU A 348 -29.79 16.59 4.35
CA LEU A 348 -28.44 16.51 4.89
C LEU A 348 -28.43 16.26 6.40
N ALA A 349 -29.49 16.63 7.13
CA ALA A 349 -29.60 16.38 8.57
C ALA A 349 -29.67 14.88 8.89
N SER A 350 -30.08 14.06 7.92
CA SER A 350 -30.03 12.61 8.07
C SER A 350 -28.63 12.08 8.37
N PHE A 351 -27.56 12.78 7.97
CA PHE A 351 -26.15 12.36 8.13
C PHE A 351 -25.45 12.92 9.38
N LYS A 352 -26.16 13.65 10.25
CA LYS A 352 -25.60 14.37 11.40
C LYS A 352 -24.89 13.45 12.41
N ALA A 353 -25.35 12.20 12.54
CA ALA A 353 -24.72 11.19 13.40
C ALA A 353 -23.26 10.85 13.02
N LEU A 354 -22.78 11.31 11.85
CA LEU A 354 -21.43 11.06 11.36
C LEU A 354 -20.50 12.26 11.46
N GLU A 355 -20.97 13.41 11.98
CA GLU A 355 -20.11 14.57 12.24
C GLU A 355 -19.01 14.25 13.26
N GLU A 356 -19.22 13.27 14.15
CA GLU A 356 -18.22 12.77 15.10
C GLU A 356 -17.00 12.13 14.43
N VAL A 357 -17.15 11.63 13.20
CA VAL A 357 -16.08 10.94 12.46
C VAL A 357 -15.52 11.76 11.30
N GLY A 358 -16.03 12.96 11.06
CA GLY A 358 -15.51 13.90 10.09
C GLY A 358 -16.58 14.83 9.52
N THR A 359 -16.15 15.86 8.79
CA THR A 359 -17.07 16.80 8.14
C THR A 359 -17.85 16.10 7.02
N VAL A 360 -19.18 16.18 7.05
CA VAL A 360 -20.04 15.73 5.94
C VAL A 360 -20.10 16.81 4.87
N TYR A 361 -19.87 16.45 3.61
CA TYR A 361 -19.93 17.37 2.47
C TYR A 361 -20.54 16.70 1.24
N VAL A 362 -21.03 17.54 0.32
CA VAL A 362 -21.56 17.11 -0.97
C VAL A 362 -20.58 17.47 -2.08
N TYR A 363 -20.26 16.48 -2.90
CA TYR A 363 -19.37 16.62 -4.05
C TYR A 363 -20.09 16.21 -5.34
N GLU A 364 -20.06 17.06 -6.37
CA GLU A 364 -20.63 16.73 -7.67
C GLU A 364 -19.63 15.96 -8.55
N GLU A 365 -20.03 14.75 -8.97
CA GLU A 365 -19.23 13.91 -9.86
C GLU A 365 -20.12 13.30 -10.95
N LYS A 366 -19.86 13.65 -12.22
CA LYS A 366 -20.57 13.11 -13.40
C LYS A 366 -22.09 13.25 -13.30
N GLY A 367 -22.59 14.42 -12.90
CA GLY A 367 -24.03 14.72 -12.77
C GLY A 367 -24.71 14.07 -11.55
N MET A 368 -23.92 13.54 -10.61
CA MET A 368 -24.39 12.96 -9.37
C MET A 368 -23.87 13.77 -8.17
N GLU A 369 -24.72 14.03 -7.19
CA GLU A 369 -24.35 14.60 -5.90
C GLU A 369 -23.94 13.46 -4.96
N LYS A 370 -22.66 13.42 -4.59
CA LYS A 370 -22.06 12.43 -3.70
C LYS A 370 -21.97 12.98 -2.29
N VAL A 371 -22.64 12.34 -1.35
CA VAL A 371 -22.50 12.68 0.08
C VAL A 371 -21.32 11.89 0.63
N ARG A 372 -20.35 12.59 1.23
CA ARG A 372 -19.13 12.00 1.80
C ARG A 372 -18.89 12.53 3.20
N VAL A 373 -18.16 11.77 4.02
CA VAL A 373 -17.70 12.19 5.34
C VAL A 373 -16.19 12.08 5.45
N GLY A 374 -15.59 13.15 5.98
CA GLY A 374 -14.18 13.30 6.31
C GLY A 374 -13.22 13.37 5.12
N THR A 375 -11.98 13.72 5.46
CA THR A 375 -10.79 13.58 4.62
C THR A 375 -9.67 12.98 5.45
N TYR A 376 -9.45 11.69 5.26
CA TYR A 376 -8.53 10.87 6.03
C TYR A 376 -7.21 10.75 5.28
N SER A 377 -6.11 10.81 6.01
CA SER A 377 -4.77 10.69 5.43
C SER A 377 -4.42 9.23 5.09
N SER A 378 -5.06 8.29 5.78
CA SER A 378 -4.86 6.84 5.66
C SER A 378 -6.16 6.06 5.43
N VAL A 379 -6.02 4.84 4.89
CA VAL A 379 -7.16 3.91 4.73
C VAL A 379 -7.68 3.46 6.09
N GLU A 380 -6.81 3.37 7.08
CA GLU A 380 -7.09 2.90 8.44
C GLU A 380 -7.99 3.87 9.22
N GLU A 381 -7.76 5.18 9.11
CA GLU A 381 -8.66 6.22 9.60
C GLU A 381 -10.01 6.18 8.90
N ALA A 382 -10.00 6.03 7.57
CA ALA A 382 -11.22 5.91 6.79
C ALA A 382 -12.03 4.65 7.14
N LYS A 383 -11.37 3.56 7.58
CA LYS A 383 -12.04 2.35 8.09
C LYS A 383 -12.74 2.58 9.43
N TYR A 384 -12.20 3.44 10.30
CA TYR A 384 -12.88 3.79 11.55
C TYR A 384 -14.17 4.57 11.27
N ALA A 385 -14.11 5.57 10.40
CA ALA A 385 -15.29 6.32 9.97
C ALA A 385 -16.30 5.43 9.21
N LEU A 386 -15.81 4.49 8.40
CA LEU A 386 -16.66 3.54 7.69
C LEU A 386 -17.45 2.63 8.66
N ARG A 387 -16.81 2.13 9.72
CA ARG A 387 -17.49 1.34 10.75
C ARG A 387 -18.60 2.13 11.42
N LYS A 388 -18.31 3.38 11.80
CA LYS A 388 -19.30 4.28 12.39
C LYS A 388 -20.46 4.61 11.43
N ALA A 389 -20.17 4.73 10.14
CA ALA A 389 -21.21 4.84 9.11
C ALA A 389 -22.07 3.58 9.02
N HIS A 390 -21.49 2.38 9.10
CA HIS A 390 -22.25 1.13 9.10
C HIS A 390 -23.11 0.98 10.36
N ASP A 391 -22.56 1.32 11.52
CA ASP A 391 -23.27 1.31 12.81
C ASP A 391 -24.45 2.29 12.81
N ALA A 392 -24.30 3.45 12.14
CA ALA A 392 -25.35 4.43 11.94
C ALA A 392 -26.36 4.07 10.82
N GLY A 393 -26.24 2.87 10.22
CA GLY A 393 -27.21 2.34 9.25
C GLY A 393 -26.84 2.52 7.77
N TYR A 394 -25.72 3.19 7.46
CA TYR A 394 -25.25 3.37 6.07
C TYR A 394 -24.48 2.16 5.56
N ARG A 395 -25.13 0.99 5.51
CA ARG A 395 -24.49 -0.29 5.16
C ARG A 395 -23.86 -0.34 3.76
N SER A 396 -24.27 0.55 2.87
CA SER A 396 -23.70 0.71 1.52
C SER A 396 -22.53 1.69 1.44
N ALA A 397 -22.11 2.29 2.57
CA ALA A 397 -20.99 3.22 2.58
C ALA A 397 -19.68 2.50 2.23
N PHE A 398 -18.75 3.21 1.58
CA PHE A 398 -17.44 2.67 1.21
C PHE A 398 -16.35 3.76 1.17
N ILE A 399 -15.09 3.34 1.35
CA ILE A 399 -13.93 4.24 1.30
C ILE A 399 -13.59 4.55 -0.16
N ILE A 400 -13.36 5.83 -0.46
CA ILE A 400 -12.90 6.30 -1.76
C ILE A 400 -11.59 7.08 -1.60
N LYS A 401 -10.64 6.87 -2.52
CA LYS A 401 -9.40 7.67 -2.60
C LYS A 401 -9.63 8.87 -3.51
N GLN A 402 -9.53 10.08 -2.96
CA GLN A 402 -9.67 11.35 -3.66
C GLN A 402 -8.32 11.77 -4.23
N LYS A 403 -8.28 11.94 -5.56
CA LYS A 403 -7.02 12.16 -6.30
C LYS A 403 -6.70 13.64 -6.58
N LYS A 404 -7.61 14.58 -6.30
CA LYS A 404 -7.43 16.03 -6.51
C LYS A 404 -8.17 16.82 -5.43
N GLU A 405 -7.73 18.05 -5.16
CA GLU A 405 -8.49 19.02 -4.34
C GLU A 405 -9.86 19.26 -4.96
N VAL A 406 -10.90 19.32 -4.14
CA VAL A 406 -12.26 19.50 -4.66
C VAL A 406 -13.07 20.55 -3.93
N VAL A 407 -13.80 21.28 -4.75
CA VAL A 407 -14.70 22.36 -4.41
C VAL A 407 -16.04 21.77 -3.94
N VAL A 408 -16.45 22.03 -2.69
CA VAL A 408 -17.66 21.43 -2.10
C VAL A 408 -18.54 22.46 -1.40
N GLN A 409 -19.85 22.17 -1.37
CA GLN A 409 -20.83 22.95 -0.61
C GLN A 409 -20.98 22.36 0.80
N PRO A 410 -20.78 23.16 1.87
CA PRO A 410 -21.12 22.74 3.23
C PRO A 410 -22.65 22.69 3.42
N ALA A 411 -23.13 21.77 4.24
CA ALA A 411 -24.54 21.73 4.64
C ALA A 411 -24.89 23.01 5.41
N ALA A 412 -25.90 23.75 4.95
CA ALA A 412 -26.37 24.96 5.64
C ALA A 412 -27.12 24.60 6.94
N PRO A 413 -27.02 25.43 8.00
CA PRO A 413 -27.84 25.26 9.20
C PRO A 413 -29.33 25.55 8.90
N PRO A 414 -30.29 24.85 9.53
CA PRO A 414 -31.70 25.04 9.25
C PRO A 414 -32.20 26.41 9.73
N SER A 415 -32.88 27.14 8.84
CA SER A 415 -33.65 28.33 9.20
C SER A 415 -35.09 27.96 9.63
N LYS A 416 -35.37 28.21 10.91
CA LYS A 416 -36.65 28.54 11.60
C LYS A 416 -37.93 27.68 11.41
N THR A 417 -38.36 27.15 12.57
CA THR A 417 -39.71 27.00 13.20
C THR A 417 -40.89 26.25 12.53
N PRO A 418 -41.76 25.60 13.34
CA PRO A 418 -42.73 24.61 12.90
C PRO A 418 -44.13 25.20 12.65
N GLU A 419 -44.74 24.88 11.52
CA GLU A 419 -46.18 25.07 11.28
C GLU A 419 -46.84 23.80 10.74
N ALA A 420 -48.11 23.69 11.09
CA ALA A 420 -48.96 22.51 11.24
C ALA A 420 -49.73 22.12 9.96
N TYR A 421 -50.07 20.81 9.86
CA TYR A 421 -51.14 20.15 9.06
C TYR A 421 -51.19 20.43 7.53
N ASN A 422 -51.45 19.49 6.61
CA ASN A 422 -52.54 18.50 6.55
C ASN A 422 -52.31 17.43 5.46
N ALA A 423 -53.17 16.42 5.49
CA ALA A 423 -53.16 15.16 4.74
C ALA A 423 -53.46 15.22 3.21
N GLU A 424 -53.35 14.03 2.61
CA GLU A 424 -53.90 13.56 1.32
C GLU A 424 -53.01 13.67 0.05
N SER A 425 -52.47 12.53 -0.38
CA SER A 425 -53.08 11.76 -1.48
C SER A 425 -52.29 10.47 -1.79
N ALA A 426 -53.05 9.36 -1.82
CA ALA A 426 -52.91 8.14 -2.63
C ALA A 426 -51.53 7.43 -2.74
N GLN A 427 -51.39 6.10 -2.62
CA GLN A 427 -52.26 4.95 -2.45
C GLN A 427 -51.33 3.76 -2.09
N GLN A 428 -51.65 2.99 -1.04
CA GLN A 428 -51.17 1.61 -0.83
C GLN A 428 -52.02 0.63 -1.69
N PRO A 429 -51.93 -0.73 -1.69
CA PRO A 429 -51.13 -1.69 -0.89
C PRO A 429 -50.54 -2.85 -1.77
N LYS A 430 -49.76 -3.85 -1.32
CA LYS A 430 -50.13 -4.96 -0.42
C LYS A 430 -48.89 -5.78 0.02
N THR A 431 -48.80 -5.93 1.33
CA THR A 431 -48.22 -7.00 2.17
C THR A 431 -48.70 -8.42 1.76
N PRO A 432 -48.27 -9.57 2.36
CA PRO A 432 -47.43 -9.74 3.56
C PRO A 432 -46.38 -10.89 3.51
N LEU A 433 -45.44 -10.91 4.45
CA LEU A 433 -45.13 -12.18 5.12
C LEU A 433 -45.14 -12.01 6.64
N LYS A 434 -45.84 -12.95 7.27
CA LYS A 434 -46.31 -12.99 8.65
C LYS A 434 -45.19 -13.22 9.67
N SER A 435 -45.45 -12.67 10.86
CA SER A 435 -45.04 -13.10 12.20
C SER A 435 -45.11 -14.63 12.39
N GLY A 436 -44.29 -15.28 13.23
CA GLY A 436 -43.36 -14.81 14.24
C GLY A 436 -42.97 -15.97 15.18
N LYS A 437 -42.38 -15.56 16.32
CA LYS A 437 -42.01 -16.28 17.55
C LYS A 437 -40.59 -16.84 17.66
N THR A 438 -39.99 -16.30 18.71
CA THR A 438 -38.71 -16.50 19.38
C THR A 438 -38.62 -17.89 19.99
N GLU A 439 -37.47 -18.54 19.83
CA GLU A 439 -36.92 -19.47 20.82
C GLU A 439 -35.38 -19.46 20.71
N SER A 440 -34.74 -19.33 21.87
CA SER A 440 -33.30 -19.28 22.06
C SER A 440 -32.67 -20.65 21.80
N MET A 441 -31.64 -20.71 20.96
CA MET A 441 -30.69 -21.83 20.95
C MET A 441 -29.29 -21.35 20.56
N GLU A 442 -28.32 -21.87 21.29
CA GLU A 442 -26.90 -21.57 21.26
C GLU A 442 -26.24 -21.71 19.87
N SER A 443 -25.15 -20.97 19.73
CA SER A 443 -24.25 -20.91 18.59
C SER A 443 -23.71 -22.29 18.15
N LEU A 444 -23.87 -22.60 16.87
CA LEU A 444 -22.99 -23.52 16.14
C LEU A 444 -22.55 -22.86 14.81
N PRO A 445 -21.27 -22.96 14.42
CA PRO A 445 -20.71 -22.20 13.31
C PRO A 445 -21.20 -22.80 11.98
N GLN A 446 -21.99 -22.03 11.23
CA GLN A 446 -22.39 -22.40 9.88
C GLN A 446 -21.13 -22.44 9.00
N LYS A 447 -20.81 -23.61 8.44
CA LYS A 447 -19.65 -23.81 7.55
C LYS A 447 -19.83 -22.94 6.30
N SER A 448 -19.16 -21.80 6.25
CA SER A 448 -19.13 -20.94 5.07
C SER A 448 -18.19 -21.51 4.00
N TYR A 449 -18.74 -21.89 2.85
CA TYR A 449 -17.97 -22.28 1.67
C TYR A 449 -17.69 -21.07 0.79
N PHE A 450 -16.47 -20.97 0.28
CA PHE A 450 -16.02 -19.91 -0.61
C PHE A 450 -15.34 -20.50 -1.84
N VAL A 451 -15.36 -19.75 -2.93
CA VAL A 451 -14.56 -20.03 -4.12
C VAL A 451 -13.42 -19.02 -4.17
N GLN A 452 -12.18 -19.47 -4.00
CA GLN A 452 -11.02 -18.61 -4.24
C GLN A 452 -10.76 -18.51 -5.73
N LEU A 453 -10.87 -17.30 -6.28
CA LEU A 453 -10.78 -17.03 -7.72
C LEU A 453 -9.33 -16.79 -8.17
N ALA A 454 -8.64 -15.89 -7.47
CA ALA A 454 -7.29 -15.47 -7.76
C ALA A 454 -6.77 -14.60 -6.61
N ALA A 455 -5.46 -14.35 -6.61
CA ALA A 455 -4.84 -13.44 -5.66
C ALA A 455 -4.10 -12.34 -6.44
N TYR A 456 -4.40 -11.08 -6.15
CA TYR A 456 -3.84 -9.93 -6.86
C TYR A 456 -3.03 -9.06 -5.90
N ARG A 457 -1.84 -8.63 -6.33
CA ARG A 457 -1.12 -7.54 -5.65
C ARG A 457 -1.90 -6.22 -5.75
N ASN A 458 -2.56 -5.99 -6.89
CA ASN A 458 -3.50 -4.89 -7.09
C ASN A 458 -4.90 -5.45 -7.38
N PRO A 459 -5.82 -5.47 -6.39
CA PRO A 459 -7.17 -5.97 -6.58
C PRO A 459 -8.00 -5.19 -7.62
N GLN A 460 -7.57 -4.01 -8.08
CA GLN A 460 -8.20 -3.31 -9.21
C GLN A 460 -8.04 -4.05 -10.55
N ASN A 461 -7.06 -4.95 -10.65
CA ASN A 461 -6.86 -5.80 -11.83
C ASN A 461 -7.87 -6.98 -11.87
N PHE A 462 -8.67 -7.14 -10.82
CA PHE A 462 -9.74 -8.10 -10.80
C PHE A 462 -10.97 -7.56 -11.54
N ASP A 463 -11.34 -8.22 -12.63
CA ASP A 463 -12.55 -7.91 -13.36
C ASP A 463 -13.79 -8.51 -12.67
N GLN A 464 -14.36 -7.74 -11.74
CA GLN A 464 -15.53 -8.14 -10.95
C GLN A 464 -16.76 -8.45 -11.81
N LYS A 465 -16.88 -7.85 -13.01
CA LYS A 465 -18.05 -8.05 -13.88
C LYS A 465 -18.19 -9.49 -14.36
N LYS A 466 -17.08 -10.26 -14.38
CA LYS A 466 -17.09 -11.66 -14.82
C LYS A 466 -17.79 -12.60 -13.84
N VAL A 467 -17.98 -12.21 -12.58
CA VAL A 467 -18.42 -13.14 -11.53
C VAL A 467 -19.46 -12.58 -10.55
N ILE A 468 -19.84 -11.31 -10.69
CA ILE A 468 -20.77 -10.63 -9.76
C ILE A 468 -22.19 -11.22 -9.77
N ASP A 469 -22.56 -11.95 -10.82
CA ASP A 469 -23.84 -12.65 -11.00
C ASP A 469 -23.85 -14.08 -10.43
N ILE A 470 -22.69 -14.63 -10.07
CA ILE A 470 -22.55 -16.02 -9.59
C ILE A 470 -22.03 -16.14 -8.15
N GLY A 471 -21.94 -15.02 -7.43
CA GLY A 471 -21.58 -14.97 -6.00
C GLY A 471 -21.27 -13.55 -5.51
N VAL A 472 -21.10 -13.40 -4.20
CA VAL A 472 -20.67 -12.13 -3.58
C VAL A 472 -19.15 -12.07 -3.57
N VAL A 473 -18.58 -11.02 -4.17
CA VAL A 473 -17.13 -10.86 -4.20
C VAL A 473 -16.61 -10.33 -2.87
N GLU A 474 -15.78 -11.12 -2.22
CA GLU A 474 -15.07 -10.78 -1.00
C GLU A 474 -13.57 -10.64 -1.25
N GLN A 475 -12.92 -9.83 -0.43
CA GLN A 475 -11.48 -9.60 -0.50
C GLN A 475 -10.86 -9.93 0.86
N ARG A 476 -9.85 -10.80 0.87
CA ARG A 476 -9.06 -11.07 2.07
C ARG A 476 -7.59 -10.78 1.80
N LYS A 477 -6.96 -10.01 2.67
CA LYS A 477 -5.51 -9.80 2.60
C LYS A 477 -4.77 -11.02 3.13
N ARG A 478 -3.78 -11.47 2.37
CA ARG A 478 -2.80 -12.48 2.79
C ARG A 478 -1.43 -11.97 2.36
N GLY A 479 -0.74 -11.30 3.28
CA GLY A 479 0.45 -10.51 2.96
C GLY A 479 0.11 -9.40 1.95
N ASP A 480 0.92 -9.27 0.92
CA ASP A 480 0.75 -8.27 -0.15
C ASP A 480 -0.31 -8.65 -1.19
N LEU A 481 -0.87 -9.85 -1.08
CA LEU A 481 -1.87 -10.34 -2.00
C LEU A 481 -3.27 -10.13 -1.43
N THR A 482 -4.15 -9.61 -2.27
CA THR A 482 -5.58 -9.61 -2.02
C THR A 482 -6.18 -10.82 -2.70
N ILE A 483 -6.61 -11.78 -1.88
CA ILE A 483 -7.34 -12.95 -2.32
C ILE A 483 -8.76 -12.53 -2.65
N MET A 484 -9.18 -12.78 -3.89
CA MET A 484 -10.55 -12.60 -4.34
C MET A 484 -11.32 -13.89 -4.09
N LEU A 485 -12.37 -13.80 -3.28
CA LEU A 485 -13.25 -14.91 -2.94
C LEU A 485 -14.65 -14.63 -3.51
N LEU A 486 -15.38 -15.69 -3.86
CA LEU A 486 -16.83 -15.64 -3.95
C LEU A 486 -17.45 -16.33 -2.75
N SER A 487 -18.49 -15.72 -2.20
CA SER A 487 -19.28 -16.23 -1.08
C SER A 487 -20.79 -16.14 -1.38
N GLY A 488 -21.62 -16.46 -0.37
CA GLY A 488 -23.08 -16.44 -0.47
C GLY A 488 -23.70 -17.78 -0.89
N TYR A 489 -22.96 -18.87 -0.78
CA TYR A 489 -23.43 -20.22 -1.11
C TYR A 489 -24.06 -20.90 0.10
N ALA A 490 -25.28 -21.42 -0.07
CA ALA A 490 -25.99 -22.12 1.00
C ALA A 490 -25.36 -23.49 1.33
N ASP A 491 -24.69 -24.11 0.35
CA ASP A 491 -24.09 -25.43 0.47
C ASP A 491 -22.87 -25.62 -0.46
N LEU A 492 -22.16 -26.74 -0.29
CA LEU A 492 -20.97 -27.11 -1.08
C LEU A 492 -21.30 -27.32 -2.58
N LEU A 493 -22.52 -27.76 -2.91
CA LEU A 493 -22.92 -28.04 -4.29
C LEU A 493 -23.08 -26.72 -5.07
N GLN A 494 -23.67 -25.70 -4.45
CA GLN A 494 -23.75 -24.35 -5.00
C GLN A 494 -22.36 -23.75 -5.22
N ALA A 495 -21.47 -23.88 -4.23
CA ALA A 495 -20.09 -23.42 -4.35
C ALA A 495 -19.32 -24.14 -5.47
N LYS A 496 -19.51 -25.47 -5.63
CA LYS A 496 -18.92 -26.26 -6.74
C LYS A 496 -19.38 -25.77 -8.11
N LYS A 497 -20.68 -25.49 -8.27
CA LYS A 497 -21.24 -24.95 -9.53
C LYS A 497 -20.64 -23.58 -9.86
N ALA A 498 -20.59 -22.68 -8.88
CA ALA A 498 -20.01 -21.35 -9.07
C ALA A 498 -18.51 -21.40 -9.39
N MET A 499 -17.75 -22.32 -8.79
CA MET A 499 -16.33 -22.54 -9.13
C MET A 499 -16.15 -22.99 -10.58
N GLN A 500 -16.94 -23.95 -11.06
CA GLN A 500 -16.86 -24.41 -12.45
C GLN A 500 -17.19 -23.29 -13.43
N GLU A 501 -18.19 -22.48 -13.11
CA GLU A 501 -18.60 -21.33 -13.92
C GLU A 501 -17.52 -20.23 -13.94
N ALA A 502 -16.92 -19.91 -12.79
CA ALA A 502 -15.79 -19.00 -12.72
C ALA A 502 -14.59 -19.46 -13.57
N ARG A 503 -14.29 -20.78 -13.59
CA ARG A 503 -13.23 -21.34 -14.43
C ARG A 503 -13.50 -21.14 -15.93
N LYS A 504 -14.74 -21.38 -16.37
CA LYS A 504 -15.16 -21.12 -17.76
C LYS A 504 -15.00 -19.64 -18.14
N ARG A 505 -15.20 -18.74 -17.18
CA ARG A 505 -15.08 -17.27 -17.36
C ARG A 505 -13.66 -16.73 -17.21
N GLY A 506 -12.65 -17.61 -17.19
CA GLY A 506 -11.23 -17.25 -17.26
C GLY A 506 -10.47 -17.35 -15.94
N PHE A 507 -11.14 -17.67 -14.82
CA PHE A 507 -10.47 -17.95 -13.54
C PHE A 507 -10.06 -19.42 -13.46
N LYS A 508 -9.21 -19.87 -14.40
CA LYS A 508 -8.83 -21.30 -14.57
C LYS A 508 -8.27 -21.93 -13.28
N GLY A 509 -7.62 -21.13 -12.44
CA GLY A 509 -7.06 -21.54 -11.14
C GLY A 509 -8.03 -21.50 -9.96
N ALA A 510 -9.33 -21.25 -10.17
CA ALA A 510 -10.28 -21.13 -9.06
C ALA A 510 -10.46 -22.47 -8.30
N TYR A 511 -10.51 -22.46 -6.98
CA TYR A 511 -10.72 -23.65 -6.14
C TYR A 511 -11.56 -23.37 -4.89
N LEU A 512 -12.12 -24.42 -4.29
CA LEU A 512 -12.96 -24.32 -3.10
C LEU A 512 -12.14 -24.20 -1.83
N VAL A 513 -12.59 -23.31 -0.95
CA VAL A 513 -12.05 -23.14 0.39
C VAL A 513 -13.20 -23.02 1.39
N MET A 514 -12.94 -23.41 2.63
CA MET A 514 -13.85 -23.22 3.75
C MET A 514 -13.12 -22.57 4.91
N GLU A 515 -13.85 -21.84 5.73
CA GLU A 515 -13.28 -21.22 6.91
C GLU A 515 -13.25 -22.21 8.08
N LYS A 516 -12.04 -22.46 8.61
CA LYS A 516 -11.81 -23.27 9.81
C LYS A 516 -10.83 -22.53 10.70
N ASP A 517 -11.24 -22.23 11.94
CA ASP A 517 -10.42 -21.52 12.93
C ASP A 517 -9.85 -20.18 12.41
N GLY A 518 -10.67 -19.43 11.65
CA GLY A 518 -10.29 -18.15 11.05
C GLY A 518 -9.31 -18.24 9.87
N LYS A 519 -8.99 -19.45 9.39
CA LYS A 519 -8.14 -19.69 8.23
C LYS A 519 -8.94 -20.31 7.08
N LEU A 520 -8.59 -19.91 5.86
CA LEU A 520 -9.13 -20.54 4.65
C LEU A 520 -8.38 -21.86 4.41
N VAL A 521 -9.10 -22.97 4.48
CA VAL A 521 -8.60 -24.31 4.22
C VAL A 521 -9.21 -24.82 2.93
N ARG A 522 -8.37 -25.39 2.05
CA ARG A 522 -8.83 -25.96 0.78
C ARG A 522 -9.75 -27.15 1.03
N VAL A 523 -10.87 -27.18 0.31
CA VAL A 523 -11.78 -28.33 0.30
C VAL A 523 -11.39 -29.20 -0.89
N ASN A 524 -10.96 -30.43 -0.62
CA ASN A 524 -10.57 -31.40 -1.66
C ASN A 524 -11.79 -32.02 -2.35
#